data_AF-A0A935P832-F1
#
_entry.id   AF-A0A935P832-F1
#
_cell.length_a   1.000
_cell.length_b   1.000
_cell.length_c   1.000
_cell.angle_alpha   90.00
_cell.angle_beta   90.00
_cell.angle_gamma   90.00
#
_symmetry.space_group_name_H-M   'P 1'
#
loop_
_entity.id
_entity.type
_entity.pdbx_description
1 polymer ?
#
loop_
_entity_poly.entity_id
_entity_poly.type
_entity_poly.pdbx_seq_one_letter_code
_entity_poly.pdbx_strand_id
1 'polypeptide(L)'
;MNAARRALSGVTARPVPLASLAKRDEEVFLPDRTEPVRLPKDSPALQILQHARDEAHRFAVGFHRSRRDKIIFQGDPHASA
;
A
#
# COMPACT_ATOMS: atom_id res chain seq x y z
N MET A 1 -6.25 5.76 -0.71
CA MET A 1 -7.00 6.32 0.44
C MET A 1 -8.46 5.89 0.49
N ASN A 2 -9.29 6.21 -0.51
CA ASN A 2 -10.75 5.95 -0.46
C ASN A 2 -11.14 4.49 -0.20
N ALA A 3 -10.42 3.52 -0.78
CA ALA A 3 -10.64 2.10 -0.48
C ALA A 3 -10.39 1.76 1.00
N ALA A 4 -9.29 2.24 1.57
CA ALA A 4 -8.96 2.04 2.98
C ALA A 4 -10.00 2.70 3.91
N ARG A 5 -10.44 3.93 3.59
CA ARG A 5 -11.50 4.62 4.34
C ARG A 5 -12.80 3.81 4.37
N ARG A 6 -13.21 3.24 3.23
CA ARG A 6 -14.39 2.37 3.17
C ARG A 6 -14.21 1.09 3.97
N ALA A 7 -13.02 0.47 3.89
CA ALA A 7 -12.73 -0.75 4.64
C ALA A 7 -12.72 -0.54 6.16
N LEU A 8 -12.35 0.65 6.63
CA LEU A 8 -12.37 1.01 8.06
C LEU A 8 -13.76 1.44 8.55
N SER A 9 -14.66 1.82 7.64
CA SER A 9 -16.01 2.29 7.98
C SER A 9 -16.79 1.19 8.70
N GLY A 10 -17.20 1.46 9.94
CA GLY A 10 -17.98 0.50 10.76
C GLY A 10 -17.15 -0.63 11.38
N VAL A 11 -15.84 -0.69 11.15
CA VAL A 11 -14.95 -1.70 11.74
C VAL A 11 -14.33 -1.21 13.05
N THR A 12 -14.11 0.10 13.18
CA THR A 12 -13.46 0.69 14.35
C THR A 12 -14.43 1.51 15.18
N ALA A 13 -14.35 1.39 16.52
CA ALA A 13 -15.18 2.17 17.44
C ALA A 13 -14.83 3.67 17.47
N ARG A 14 -13.64 4.03 16.99
CA ARG A 14 -13.16 5.42 16.88
C ARG A 14 -12.56 5.68 15.50
N PRO A 15 -12.58 6.92 15.01
CA PRO A 15 -11.91 7.29 13.77
C PRO A 15 -10.41 7.00 13.86
N VAL A 16 -9.89 6.24 12.90
CA VAL A 16 -8.45 6.00 12.77
C VAL A 16 -7.87 7.10 11.89
N PRO A 17 -6.81 7.81 12.33
CA PRO A 17 -6.11 8.75 11.47
C PRO A 17 -5.65 8.08 10.19
N LEU A 18 -5.94 8.69 9.06
CA LEU A 18 -5.62 8.15 7.74
C LEU A 18 -4.80 9.18 6.96
N ALA A 19 -3.79 8.69 6.25
CA ALA A 19 -3.01 9.45 5.29
C ALA A 19 -2.65 8.55 4.10
N SER A 20 -2.29 9.15 2.97
CA SER A 20 -1.68 8.41 1.86
C SER A 20 -0.58 9.22 1.20
N LEU A 21 0.47 8.52 0.75
CA LEU A 21 1.61 9.10 0.06
C LEU A 21 1.47 8.92 -1.46
N ALA A 22 1.57 10.01 -2.22
CA ALA A 22 1.57 9.98 -3.68
C ALA A 22 2.78 9.20 -4.20
N LYS A 23 2.59 8.41 -5.26
CA LYS A 23 3.65 7.56 -5.81
C LYS A 23 4.76 8.34 -6.54
N ARG A 24 4.44 9.49 -7.15
CA ARG A 24 5.38 10.23 -8.01
C ARG A 24 5.99 11.43 -7.28
N ASP A 25 5.12 12.26 -6.73
CA ASP A 25 5.52 13.56 -6.17
C ASP A 25 5.65 13.55 -4.64
N GLU A 26 5.43 12.40 -4.00
CA GLU A 26 5.63 12.20 -2.56
C GLU A 26 4.77 13.13 -1.68
N GLU A 27 3.65 13.59 -2.23
CA GLU A 27 2.66 14.41 -1.56
C GLU A 27 1.83 13.60 -0.56
N VAL A 28 1.59 14.16 0.61
CA VAL A 28 0.78 13.54 1.67
C VAL A 28 -0.65 14.03 1.57
N PHE A 29 -1.58 13.12 1.29
CA PHE A 29 -3.01 13.39 1.24
C PHE A 29 -3.68 12.99 2.55
N LEU A 30 -4.52 13.89 3.08
CA LEU A 30 -5.33 13.68 4.28
C LEU A 30 -6.82 13.67 3.90
N PRO A 31 -7.68 12.87 4.56
CA PRO A 31 -9.09 12.75 4.24
C PRO A 31 -9.87 14.07 4.29
N ASP A 32 -9.48 14.95 5.22
CA ASP A 32 -10.21 16.18 5.54
C ASP A 32 -9.53 17.43 4.97
N ARG A 33 -8.65 17.26 3.97
CA ARG A 33 -7.97 18.36 3.27
C ARG A 33 -8.05 18.18 1.77
N THR A 34 -8.34 19.27 1.07
CA THR A 34 -8.36 19.30 -0.40
C THR A 34 -6.95 19.36 -0.95
N GLU A 35 -6.10 20.21 -0.37
CA GLU A 35 -4.72 20.37 -0.78
C GLU A 35 -3.80 19.35 -0.08
N PRO A 36 -2.87 18.72 -0.82
CA PRO A 36 -1.88 17.85 -0.23
C PRO A 36 -0.85 18.62 0.61
N VAL A 37 -0.30 17.93 1.60
CA VAL A 37 0.85 18.41 2.37
C VAL A 37 2.13 18.01 1.64
N ARG A 38 2.95 19.01 1.30
CA ARG A 38 4.28 18.83 0.72
C ARG A 38 5.33 18.89 1.84
N LEU A 39 6.11 17.84 1.98
CA LEU A 39 7.23 17.79 2.91
C LEU A 39 8.54 18.08 2.17
N PRO A 40 9.53 18.73 2.82
CA PRO A 40 10.88 18.81 2.29
C PRO A 40 11.45 17.42 1.98
N LYS A 41 12.25 17.31 0.92
CA LYS A 41 12.79 16.01 0.48
C LYS A 41 13.73 15.35 1.50
N ASP A 42 14.38 16.17 2.30
CA ASP A 42 15.27 15.79 3.40
C ASP A 42 14.54 15.60 4.73
N SER A 43 13.21 15.77 4.76
CA SER A 43 12.43 15.63 5.98
C SER A 43 12.45 14.18 6.50
N PRO A 44 12.82 13.95 7.78
CA PRO A 44 12.71 12.64 8.39
C PRO A 44 11.29 12.06 8.36
N ALA A 45 10.27 12.93 8.45
CA ALA A 45 8.87 12.52 8.36
C ALA A 45 8.55 11.92 6.99
N LEU A 46 9.07 12.51 5.91
CA LEU A 46 8.88 11.99 4.56
C LEU A 46 9.58 10.64 4.39
N GLN A 47 10.81 10.52 4.89
CA GLN A 47 11.59 9.27 4.81
C GLN A 47 10.88 8.11 5.51
N ILE A 48 10.27 8.35 6.67
CA ILE A 48 9.48 7.34 7.38
C ILE A 48 8.28 6.88 6.53
N LEU A 49 7.55 7.82 5.91
CA LEU A 49 6.40 7.50 5.07
C LEU A 49 6.81 6.71 3.81
N GLN A 50 7.96 7.06 3.21
CA GLN A 50 8.54 6.35 2.07
C GLN A 50 8.92 4.92 2.44
N HIS A 51 9.65 4.72 3.54
CA HIS A 51 10.00 3.38 4.01
C HIS A 51 8.76 2.51 4.30
N ALA A 52 7.74 3.07 4.95
CA ALA A 52 6.50 2.34 5.21
C ALA A 52 5.78 1.93 3.91
N ARG A 53 5.77 2.80 2.89
CA ARG A 53 5.21 2.50 1.56
C ARG A 53 6.02 1.42 0.84
N ASP A 54 7.34 1.54 0.85
CA ASP A 54 8.23 0.62 0.16
C ASP A 54 8.11 -0.78 0.75
N GLU A 55 7.99 -0.87 2.07
CA GLU A 55 7.76 -2.14 2.75
C GLU A 55 6.38 -2.74 2.44
N ALA A 56 5.32 -1.93 2.45
CA ALA A 56 3.99 -2.37 2.03
C ALA A 56 3.98 -2.84 0.57
N HIS A 57 4.71 -2.16 -0.32
CA HIS A 57 4.86 -2.55 -1.72
C HIS A 57 5.64 -3.86 -1.85
N ARG A 58 6.75 -4.01 -1.12
CA ARG A 58 7.57 -5.23 -1.07
C ARG A 58 6.73 -6.43 -0.66
N PHE A 59 5.93 -6.30 0.41
CA PHE A 59 5.02 -7.34 0.87
C PHE A 59 3.97 -7.70 -0.19
N ALA A 60 3.31 -6.69 -0.79
CA ALA A 60 2.29 -6.93 -1.81
C ALA A 60 2.87 -7.64 -3.04
N VAL A 61 4.02 -7.21 -3.55
CA VAL A 61 4.69 -7.83 -4.71
C VAL A 61 5.10 -9.27 -4.39
N GLY A 62 5.69 -9.50 -3.21
CA GLY A 62 6.06 -10.84 -2.74
C GLY A 62 4.86 -11.78 -2.68
N PHE A 63 3.78 -11.35 -2.04
CA PHE A 63 2.54 -12.11 -1.93
C PHE A 63 1.94 -12.46 -3.31
N HIS A 64 1.89 -11.50 -4.22
CA HIS A 64 1.39 -11.75 -5.58
C HIS A 64 2.30 -12.69 -6.39
N ARG A 65 3.62 -12.63 -6.20
CA ARG A 65 4.56 -13.56 -6.84
C ARG A 65 4.35 -14.99 -6.34
N SER A 66 4.37 -15.22 -5.03
CA SER A 66 4.17 -16.55 -4.45
C SER A 66 2.84 -17.19 -4.85
N ARG A 67 1.77 -16.39 -4.95
CA ARG A 67 0.48 -16.90 -5.46
C ARG A 67 0.52 -17.31 -6.92
N ARG A 68 1.25 -16.57 -7.78
CA ARG A 68 1.42 -16.95 -9.19
C ARG A 68 2.25 -18.22 -9.33
N ASP A 69 3.35 -18.33 -8.58
CA ASP A 69 4.23 -19.51 -8.62
C ASP A 69 3.47 -20.77 -8.17
N LYS A 70 2.59 -20.64 -7.16
CA LYS A 70 1.72 -21.74 -6.73
C LYS A 70 0.70 -22.15 -7.80
N ILE A 71 0.13 -21.21 -8.55
CA ILE A 71 -0.80 -21.52 -9.66
C ILE A 71 -0.07 -22.26 -10.78
N ILE A 72 1.18 -21.87 -11.08
CA ILE A 72 2.00 -22.55 -12.10
C ILE A 72 2.31 -23.99 -11.66
N PHE A 73 2.68 -24.20 -10.40
CA PHE A 73 3.00 -25.54 -9.90
C PHE A 73 1.77 -26.45 -9.74
N GLN A 74 0.59 -25.87 -9.50
CA GLN A 74 -0.66 -26.64 -9.37
C GLN A 74 -1.35 -26.88 -10.74
N GLY A 75 -0.75 -26.40 -11.83
CA GLY A 75 -1.28 -26.40 -13.18
C GLY A 75 -0.82 -27.54 -14.10
N ASP A 76 -0.02 -28.52 -13.66
CA ASP A 76 0.26 -29.69 -14.49
C ASP A 76 0.77 -30.94 -13.73
N PRO A 77 -0.07 -31.98 -13.55
CA PRO A 77 0.41 -33.33 -13.23
C PRO A 77 0.71 -34.18 -14.47
N HIS A 78 0.40 -33.73 -15.71
CA HIS A 78 0.41 -34.59 -16.90
C HIS A 78 0.84 -33.88 -18.20
N ALA A 79 1.98 -33.19 -18.20
CA ALA A 79 2.62 -32.73 -19.43
C ALA A 79 4.08 -33.21 -19.52
N SER A 80 4.28 -34.52 -19.65
CA SER A 80 5.20 -35.13 -20.63
C SER A 80 5.44 -36.61 -20.31
N ALA A 81 5.18 -37.44 -21.32
CA ALA A 81 5.56 -38.85 -21.51
C ALA A 81 4.85 -39.93 -20.67
#